data_AF-A0A3R8S2R4-F1
#
_entry.id   AF-A0A3R8S2R4-F1
#
_cell.length_a   1.000
_cell.length_b   1.000
_cell.length_c   1.000
_cell.angle_alpha   90.00
_cell.angle_beta   90.00
_cell.angle_gamma   90.00
#
_symmetry.space_group_name_H-M   'P 1'
#
loop_
_entity.id
_entity.type
_entity.pdbx_description
1 polymer ?
#
loop_
_entity_poly.entity_id
_entity_poly.type
_entity_poly.pdbx_seq_one_letter_code
_entity_poly.pdbx_strand_id
1 'polypeptide(L)'
;MRILSAAIAAFSVSFAAQAGQFQATPGVFDGTGYGSSYAGAGGTTPLYNQPLGAVFDGGNGAVDAFGFYNSGVGNLTQQRQVDLLGGNVYRFFDTFTNNTGATITTTLNFFGNLGSDGDELISFNSGGLIVSCEDDWSGACGGGDPVLALVSGNNGLGQASITPDRYNVSFSVTLQAGQSLSLLNFAFLASDVDGPTPADVLLAKNTGLSLLSTPRLDGLSAQQIAGIANFNISPVPEASSWAMLVAGLGVVGMLRARSRRATMAA
;
A
#
# COMPACT_ATOMS: atom_id res chain seq x y z
N MET A 1 15.69 68.33 -7.45
CA MET A 1 16.23 67.31 -8.37
C MET A 1 17.16 66.42 -7.55
N ARG A 2 16.75 65.18 -7.22
CA ARG A 2 16.97 63.94 -8.01
C ARG A 2 18.47 63.56 -7.99
N ILE A 3 18.94 62.39 -7.56
CA ILE A 3 18.36 61.04 -7.38
C ILE A 3 19.25 60.24 -6.40
N LEU A 4 18.61 59.39 -5.58
CA LEU A 4 19.23 58.35 -4.75
C LEU A 4 19.91 57.28 -5.63
N SER A 5 21.12 56.87 -5.27
CA SER A 5 21.74 55.63 -5.78
C SER A 5 21.13 54.42 -5.07
N ALA A 6 20.36 53.61 -5.81
CA ALA A 6 19.85 52.33 -5.35
C ALA A 6 20.88 51.22 -5.64
N ALA A 7 21.31 50.51 -4.60
CA ALA A 7 22.07 49.27 -4.73
C ALA A 7 21.09 48.14 -5.13
N ILE A 8 21.33 47.51 -6.28
CA ILE A 8 20.63 46.29 -6.69
C ILE A 8 21.46 45.11 -6.18
N ALA A 9 21.02 44.48 -5.09
CA ALA A 9 21.50 43.16 -4.71
C ALA A 9 20.78 42.13 -5.58
N ALA A 10 21.53 41.46 -6.46
CA ALA A 10 21.02 40.36 -7.25
C ALA A 10 20.77 39.15 -6.35
N PHE A 11 19.50 38.80 -6.13
CA PHE A 11 19.10 37.50 -5.59
C PHE A 11 19.30 36.44 -6.68
N SER A 12 20.46 35.79 -6.69
CA SER A 12 20.66 34.52 -7.37
C SER A 12 19.97 33.42 -6.55
N VAL A 13 18.70 33.16 -6.83
CA VAL A 13 18.01 31.98 -6.31
C VAL A 13 18.47 30.80 -7.18
N SER A 14 19.39 29.99 -6.65
CA SER A 14 19.77 28.74 -7.28
C SER A 14 18.56 27.81 -7.28
N PHE A 15 17.92 27.64 -8.44
CA PHE A 15 16.99 26.53 -8.65
C PHE A 15 17.85 25.27 -8.74
N ALA A 16 17.99 24.54 -7.63
CA ALA A 16 18.45 23.16 -7.71
C ALA A 16 17.42 22.41 -8.57
N ALA A 17 17.85 21.95 -9.75
CA ALA A 17 17.05 21.04 -10.54
C ALA A 17 16.92 19.75 -9.72
N GLN A 18 15.77 19.58 -9.06
CA GLN A 18 15.46 18.33 -8.40
C GLN A 18 15.31 17.29 -9.51
N ALA A 19 16.14 16.25 -9.49
CA ALA A 19 16.03 15.17 -10.45
C ALA A 19 14.63 14.56 -10.35
N GLY A 20 14.10 14.12 -11.49
CA GLY A 20 12.79 13.49 -11.50
C GLY A 20 12.86 12.12 -10.83
N GLN A 21 11.83 11.77 -10.06
CA GLN A 21 11.67 10.41 -9.57
C GLN A 21 11.43 9.44 -10.72
N PHE A 22 12.03 8.26 -10.63
CA PHE A 22 11.74 7.18 -11.57
C PHE A 22 10.26 6.78 -11.50
N GLN A 23 9.80 6.03 -12.50
CA GLN A 23 8.46 5.44 -12.50
C GLN A 23 8.58 3.92 -12.43
N ALA A 24 8.00 3.32 -11.40
CA ALA A 24 7.98 1.87 -11.25
C ALA A 24 7.26 1.22 -12.43
N THR A 25 7.86 0.15 -12.95
CA THR A 25 7.31 -0.64 -14.04
C THR A 25 6.28 -1.64 -13.53
N PRO A 26 5.32 -2.07 -14.38
CA PRO A 26 4.51 -3.26 -14.11
C PRO A 26 5.39 -4.46 -13.76
N GLY A 27 5.05 -5.18 -12.70
CA GLY A 27 5.83 -6.34 -12.20
C GLY A 27 4.99 -7.34 -11.42
N VAL A 28 3.67 -7.15 -11.35
CA VAL A 28 2.76 -8.04 -10.63
C VAL A 28 2.50 -9.27 -11.49
N PHE A 29 2.91 -10.45 -11.01
CA PHE A 29 2.73 -11.70 -11.74
C PHE A 29 1.28 -12.19 -11.72
N ASP A 30 0.70 -12.47 -12.88
CA ASP A 30 -0.71 -12.90 -13.01
C ASP A 30 -0.90 -14.40 -13.34
N GLY A 31 0.20 -15.15 -13.48
CA GLY A 31 0.20 -16.56 -13.89
C GLY A 31 0.61 -16.77 -15.36
N THR A 32 0.56 -15.73 -16.18
CA THR A 32 0.87 -15.76 -17.61
C THR A 32 1.87 -14.69 -18.04
N GLY A 33 2.00 -13.62 -17.26
CA GLY A 33 2.93 -12.52 -17.47
C GLY A 33 2.92 -11.54 -16.30
N TYR A 34 3.31 -10.30 -16.58
CA TYR A 34 3.44 -9.23 -15.59
C TYR A 34 2.57 -8.04 -15.96
N GLY A 35 1.84 -7.54 -14.96
CA GLY A 35 0.95 -6.39 -15.08
C GLY A 35 1.15 -5.38 -13.96
N SER A 36 0.35 -4.31 -14.00
CA SER A 36 0.29 -3.32 -12.92
C SER A 36 -0.69 -3.74 -11.82
N SER A 37 -1.48 -4.79 -12.02
CA SER A 37 -2.40 -5.29 -11.01
C SER A 37 -2.70 -6.78 -11.18
N TYR A 38 -3.22 -7.37 -10.11
CA TYR A 38 -3.73 -8.74 -10.08
C TYR A 38 -4.89 -8.84 -9.09
N ALA A 39 -5.93 -9.59 -9.44
CA ALA A 39 -7.01 -9.94 -8.52
C ALA A 39 -7.38 -11.42 -8.70
N GLY A 40 -7.36 -12.18 -7.60
CA GLY A 40 -7.66 -13.61 -7.63
C GLY A 40 -7.09 -14.37 -6.44
N ALA A 41 -6.85 -15.67 -6.62
CA ALA A 41 -6.25 -16.50 -5.57
C ALA A 41 -4.81 -16.06 -5.27
N GLY A 42 -4.45 -15.99 -3.99
CA GLY A 42 -3.07 -15.71 -3.61
C GLY A 42 -2.13 -16.89 -3.85
N GLY A 43 -0.91 -16.61 -4.31
CA GLY A 43 0.14 -17.62 -4.42
C GLY A 43 0.89 -17.86 -3.10
N THR A 44 1.26 -19.11 -2.83
CA THR A 44 2.03 -19.54 -1.64
C THR A 44 3.30 -20.31 -1.99
N THR A 45 3.85 -20.09 -3.19
CA THR A 45 4.98 -20.88 -3.72
C THR A 45 6.34 -20.38 -3.22
N PRO A 46 7.36 -21.26 -3.08
CA PRO A 46 8.73 -20.87 -2.71
C PRO A 46 9.40 -19.96 -3.75
N LEU A 47 10.50 -19.30 -3.36
CA LEU A 47 11.28 -18.30 -4.13
C LEU A 47 11.55 -18.63 -5.61
N TYR A 48 11.71 -19.91 -5.97
CA TYR A 48 12.01 -20.35 -7.34
C TYR A 48 10.76 -20.55 -8.23
N ASN A 49 9.55 -20.42 -7.67
CA ASN A 49 8.27 -20.46 -8.38
C ASN A 49 7.50 -19.17 -8.14
N GLN A 50 6.93 -18.61 -9.20
CA GLN A 50 6.27 -17.30 -9.13
C GLN A 50 4.90 -17.37 -8.46
N PRO A 51 4.70 -16.78 -7.26
CA PRO A 51 3.39 -16.73 -6.62
C PRO A 51 2.48 -15.71 -7.33
N LEU A 52 1.21 -16.07 -7.52
CA LEU A 52 0.20 -15.16 -8.05
C LEU A 52 0.09 -13.88 -7.21
N GLY A 53 0.19 -12.74 -7.90
CA GLY A 53 0.16 -11.40 -7.34
C GLY A 53 1.43 -10.98 -6.59
N ALA A 54 2.51 -11.77 -6.61
CA ALA A 54 3.81 -11.26 -6.15
C ALA A 54 4.44 -10.36 -7.21
N VAL A 55 5.34 -9.48 -6.78
CA VAL A 55 6.06 -8.54 -7.64
C VAL A 55 7.44 -9.10 -7.96
N PHE A 56 7.81 -9.16 -9.25
CA PHE A 56 9.09 -9.67 -9.74
C PHE A 56 9.81 -8.61 -10.57
N ASP A 57 11.12 -8.49 -10.38
CA ASP A 57 11.97 -7.45 -10.99
C ASP A 57 11.33 -6.05 -10.84
N GLY A 58 10.55 -5.88 -9.77
CA GLY A 58 9.62 -4.78 -9.63
C GLY A 58 10.35 -3.50 -9.33
N GLY A 59 9.86 -2.39 -9.88
CA GLY A 59 10.38 -1.10 -9.49
C GLY A 59 11.84 -0.89 -9.85
N ASN A 60 12.23 -1.29 -11.06
CA ASN A 60 13.60 -1.17 -11.57
C ASN A 60 14.60 -2.12 -10.88
N GLY A 61 14.17 -3.33 -10.51
CA GLY A 61 15.04 -4.35 -9.88
C GLY A 61 15.05 -4.37 -8.36
N ALA A 62 14.36 -3.42 -7.71
CA ALA A 62 14.35 -3.23 -6.26
C ALA A 62 13.80 -4.41 -5.44
N VAL A 63 13.03 -5.30 -6.07
CA VAL A 63 12.39 -6.42 -5.38
C VAL A 63 12.27 -7.66 -6.26
N ASP A 64 12.58 -8.81 -5.64
CA ASP A 64 12.47 -10.13 -6.22
C ASP A 64 11.42 -10.97 -5.46
N ALA A 65 10.39 -11.44 -6.17
CA ALA A 65 9.31 -12.22 -5.57
C ALA A 65 8.70 -11.55 -4.32
N PHE A 66 8.39 -10.25 -4.38
CA PHE A 66 7.89 -9.51 -3.24
C PHE A 66 6.38 -9.66 -3.04
N GLY A 67 6.00 -9.89 -1.80
CA GLY A 67 4.63 -9.87 -1.32
C GLY A 67 3.90 -11.19 -1.50
N PHE A 68 4.39 -12.28 -0.93
CA PHE A 68 3.68 -13.57 -0.82
C PHE A 68 3.79 -14.17 0.58
N TYR A 69 3.03 -15.23 0.86
CA TYR A 69 3.06 -15.90 2.17
C TYR A 69 3.96 -17.13 2.15
N ASN A 70 5.23 -16.94 2.56
CA ASN A 70 6.31 -17.91 2.35
C ASN A 70 6.19 -19.22 3.17
N SER A 71 5.35 -19.21 4.20
CA SER A 71 5.02 -20.38 5.02
C SER A 71 3.67 -21.00 4.63
N GLY A 72 3.04 -20.49 3.57
CA GLY A 72 1.65 -20.77 3.24
C GLY A 72 0.65 -20.10 4.18
N VAL A 73 -0.62 -20.44 4.01
CA VAL A 73 -1.76 -19.85 4.75
C VAL A 73 -2.48 -20.90 5.62
N GLY A 74 -1.89 -22.09 5.77
CA GLY A 74 -2.50 -23.22 6.49
C GLY A 74 -3.82 -23.67 5.86
N ASN A 75 -4.85 -23.86 6.69
CA ASN A 75 -6.19 -24.27 6.27
C ASN A 75 -7.10 -23.09 5.87
N LEU A 76 -6.53 -21.89 5.69
CA LEU A 76 -7.26 -20.72 5.20
C LEU A 76 -7.24 -20.70 3.67
N THR A 77 -8.23 -20.07 3.06
CA THR A 77 -8.14 -19.65 1.65
C THR A 77 -7.75 -18.19 1.58
N GLN A 78 -6.93 -17.83 0.58
CA GLN A 78 -6.51 -16.45 0.33
C GLN A 78 -7.12 -15.92 -0.97
N GLN A 79 -7.80 -14.79 -0.88
CA GLN A 79 -8.11 -13.92 -2.02
C GLN A 79 -7.22 -12.69 -1.95
N ARG A 80 -6.70 -12.26 -3.08
CA ARG A 80 -5.68 -11.22 -3.19
C ARG A 80 -6.10 -10.20 -4.23
N GLN A 81 -5.82 -8.94 -3.91
CA GLN A 81 -5.78 -7.84 -4.86
C GLN A 81 -4.46 -7.11 -4.68
N VAL A 82 -3.70 -6.98 -5.76
CA VAL A 82 -2.43 -6.25 -5.80
C VAL A 82 -2.49 -5.20 -6.88
N ASP A 83 -2.05 -3.99 -6.55
CA ASP A 83 -2.07 -2.85 -7.46
C ASP A 83 -0.76 -2.07 -7.35
N LEU A 84 -0.13 -1.76 -8.48
CA LEU A 84 0.81 -0.66 -8.62
C LEU A 84 0.01 0.63 -8.77
N LEU A 85 -0.11 1.35 -7.68
CA LEU A 85 -0.76 2.65 -7.61
C LEU A 85 0.18 3.75 -8.10
N GLY A 86 -0.39 4.89 -8.49
CA GLY A 86 0.39 6.07 -8.89
C GLY A 86 1.36 6.52 -7.79
N GLY A 87 2.55 6.99 -8.18
CA GLY A 87 3.62 7.39 -7.27
C GLY A 87 4.40 6.22 -6.69
N ASN A 88 4.66 5.17 -7.49
CA ASN A 88 5.51 4.02 -7.13
C ASN A 88 5.10 3.26 -5.86
N VAL A 89 3.79 3.11 -5.62
CA VAL A 89 3.28 2.39 -4.46
C VAL A 89 2.65 1.07 -4.91
N TYR A 90 3.23 -0.06 -4.53
CA TYR A 90 2.53 -1.33 -4.56
C TYR A 90 1.65 -1.47 -3.32
N ARG A 91 0.40 -1.87 -3.51
CA ARG A 91 -0.53 -2.22 -2.45
C ARG A 91 -0.90 -3.70 -2.57
N PHE A 92 -0.84 -4.40 -1.44
CA PHE A 92 -1.26 -5.79 -1.31
C PHE A 92 -2.43 -5.86 -0.34
N PHE A 93 -3.61 -6.20 -0.85
CA PHE A 93 -4.81 -6.45 -0.06
C PHE A 93 -5.12 -7.95 -0.11
N ASP A 94 -4.97 -8.62 1.02
CA ASP A 94 -5.15 -10.06 1.14
C ASP A 94 -6.29 -10.37 2.11
N THR A 95 -7.29 -11.12 1.67
CA THR A 95 -8.39 -11.64 2.51
C THR A 95 -8.20 -13.12 2.76
N PHE A 96 -8.18 -13.49 4.04
CA PHE A 96 -8.11 -14.88 4.49
C PHE A 96 -9.46 -15.32 5.04
N THR A 97 -9.92 -16.49 4.60
CA THR A 97 -11.20 -17.07 5.05
C THR A 97 -10.97 -18.44 5.65
N ASN A 98 -11.57 -18.67 6.82
CA ASN A 98 -11.66 -20.01 7.42
C ASN A 98 -12.92 -20.71 6.92
N ASN A 99 -12.78 -21.60 5.94
CA ASN A 99 -13.90 -22.39 5.40
C ASN A 99 -14.15 -23.70 6.17
N THR A 100 -13.44 -23.93 7.29
CA THR A 100 -13.58 -25.15 8.09
C THR A 100 -14.68 -25.01 9.15
N GLY A 101 -15.00 -26.12 9.82
CA GLY A 101 -15.95 -26.13 10.94
C GLY A 101 -15.35 -25.80 12.32
N ALA A 102 -14.06 -25.44 12.40
CA ALA A 102 -13.35 -25.20 13.65
C ALA A 102 -12.60 -23.85 13.64
N THR A 103 -12.29 -23.31 14.81
CA THR A 103 -11.43 -22.13 14.94
C THR A 103 -10.00 -22.44 14.46
N ILE A 104 -9.41 -21.55 13.67
CA ILE A 104 -8.01 -21.63 13.23
C ILE A 104 -7.23 -20.53 13.93
N THR A 105 -6.13 -20.90 14.58
CA THR A 105 -5.08 -19.97 15.01
C THR A 105 -3.82 -20.27 14.23
N THR A 106 -3.28 -19.29 13.53
CA THR A 106 -2.08 -19.46 12.69
C THR A 106 -1.27 -18.17 12.61
N THR A 107 -0.06 -18.26 12.07
CA THR A 107 0.77 -17.10 11.72
C THR A 107 0.88 -17.01 10.21
N LEU A 108 0.56 -15.83 9.68
CA LEU A 108 0.72 -15.50 8.27
C LEU A 108 2.02 -14.69 8.12
N ASN A 109 2.94 -15.15 7.27
CA ASN A 109 4.24 -14.50 7.06
C ASN A 109 4.30 -13.87 5.68
N PHE A 110 3.97 -12.58 5.58
CA PHE A 110 4.12 -11.81 4.35
C PHE A 110 5.60 -11.56 4.10
N PHE A 111 6.08 -11.89 2.90
CA PHE A 111 7.50 -11.96 2.60
C PHE A 111 7.82 -11.29 1.27
N GLY A 112 9.04 -10.77 1.15
CA GLY A 112 9.67 -10.44 -0.13
C GLY A 112 11.20 -10.43 -0.05
N ASN A 113 11.86 -10.64 -1.19
CA ASN A 113 13.29 -10.39 -1.32
C ASN A 113 13.51 -8.96 -1.84
N LEU A 114 14.46 -8.23 -1.26
CA LEU A 114 14.69 -6.80 -1.48
C LEU A 114 15.85 -6.50 -2.45
N GLY A 115 16.43 -7.52 -3.09
CA GLY A 115 17.58 -7.35 -3.97
C GLY A 115 18.64 -8.43 -3.72
N SER A 116 19.72 -8.45 -4.51
CA SER A 116 20.58 -9.64 -4.69
C SER A 116 21.89 -9.68 -3.91
N ASP A 117 22.22 -8.69 -3.10
CA ASP A 117 23.55 -8.57 -2.48
C ASP A 117 23.59 -8.68 -0.95
N GLY A 118 22.45 -8.57 -0.26
CA GLY A 118 22.37 -8.88 1.17
C GLY A 118 22.91 -7.79 2.09
N ASP A 119 23.12 -6.57 1.60
CA ASP A 119 23.66 -5.45 2.35
C ASP A 119 22.59 -4.35 2.62
N GLU A 120 21.36 -4.78 2.93
CA GLU A 120 20.24 -3.87 3.20
C GLU A 120 20.45 -3.09 4.51
N LEU A 121 20.47 -1.76 4.41
CA LEU A 121 20.53 -0.86 5.55
C LEU A 121 19.13 -0.44 5.98
N ILE A 122 18.85 -0.52 7.27
CA ILE A 122 17.61 0.01 7.85
C ILE A 122 17.85 1.46 8.30
N SER A 123 17.29 2.42 7.54
CA SER A 123 17.40 3.85 7.86
C SER A 123 16.32 4.33 8.84
N PHE A 124 15.19 3.63 8.91
CA PHE A 124 14.11 3.90 9.85
C PHE A 124 13.32 2.64 10.17
N ASN A 125 13.00 2.42 11.45
CA ASN A 125 12.13 1.34 11.88
C ASN A 125 11.25 1.81 13.03
N SER A 126 9.95 1.89 12.79
CA SER A 126 8.98 2.28 13.81
C SER A 126 7.60 1.73 13.47
N GLY A 127 7.01 0.99 14.41
CA GLY A 127 5.55 0.75 14.49
C GLY A 127 4.86 0.44 13.17
N GLY A 128 5.32 -0.60 12.47
CA GLY A 128 4.72 -1.07 11.21
C GLY A 128 5.22 -0.35 9.94
N LEU A 129 6.22 0.51 10.03
CA LEU A 129 7.01 1.01 8.91
C LEU A 129 8.49 0.67 9.07
N ILE A 130 9.07 0.09 8.03
CA ILE A 130 10.51 -0.01 7.84
C ILE A 130 10.88 0.79 6.59
N VAL A 131 11.89 1.64 6.69
CA VAL A 131 12.55 2.27 5.53
C VAL A 131 13.92 1.65 5.39
N SER A 132 14.21 1.13 4.21
CA SER A 132 15.45 0.42 3.92
C SER A 132 16.00 0.81 2.55
N CYS A 133 17.29 0.57 2.36
CA CYS A 133 18.03 0.89 1.15
C CYS A 133 19.23 -0.05 1.02
N GLU A 134 19.73 -0.21 -0.20
CA GLU A 134 21.02 -0.85 -0.45
C GLU A 134 22.18 0.03 0.05
N ASP A 135 23.18 -0.61 0.68
CA ASP A 135 24.44 0.04 1.10
C ASP A 135 25.28 0.44 -0.12
N ASP A 136 25.86 1.63 -0.08
CA ASP A 136 26.82 2.12 -1.07
C ASP A 136 28.26 1.60 -0.83
N TRP A 137 28.40 0.52 -0.07
CA TRP A 137 29.66 -0.05 0.45
C TRP A 137 30.42 0.88 1.41
N SER A 138 29.79 1.98 1.86
CA SER A 138 30.35 2.94 2.82
C SER A 138 29.51 3.08 4.10
N GLY A 139 28.44 2.29 4.23
CA GLY A 139 27.48 2.34 5.33
C GLY A 139 26.41 3.40 5.13
N ALA A 140 26.11 3.80 3.89
CA ALA A 140 25.12 4.81 3.57
C ALA A 140 24.16 4.34 2.47
N CYS A 141 22.92 4.85 2.52
CA CYS A 141 21.98 4.63 1.42
C CYS A 141 22.50 5.28 0.14
N GLY A 142 22.74 4.48 -0.89
CA GLY A 142 23.24 4.97 -2.17
C GLY A 142 23.62 3.87 -3.15
N GLY A 143 23.18 2.62 -2.91
CA GLY A 143 23.34 1.51 -3.85
C GLY A 143 22.59 1.72 -5.17
N GLY A 144 22.55 0.68 -6.00
CA GLY A 144 21.85 0.72 -7.29
C GLY A 144 20.32 0.73 -7.16
N ASP A 145 19.79 0.13 -6.09
CA ASP A 145 18.37 -0.11 -5.91
C ASP A 145 17.62 1.04 -5.21
N PRO A 146 16.36 1.30 -5.58
CA PRO A 146 15.50 2.28 -4.93
C PRO A 146 15.38 2.12 -3.41
N VAL A 147 15.28 3.24 -2.70
CA VAL A 147 14.95 3.25 -1.28
C VAL A 147 13.50 2.79 -1.08
N LEU A 148 13.31 1.84 -0.18
CA LEU A 148 12.03 1.21 0.10
C LEU A 148 11.37 1.79 1.36
N ALA A 149 10.05 2.01 1.31
CA ALA A 149 9.23 2.16 2.50
C ALA A 149 8.18 1.04 2.54
N LEU A 150 8.32 0.17 3.53
CA LEU A 150 7.54 -1.06 3.71
C LEU A 150 6.58 -0.85 4.88
N VAL A 151 5.27 -0.86 4.60
CA VAL A 151 4.22 -0.56 5.57
C VAL A 151 3.31 -1.76 5.77
N SER A 152 3.13 -2.17 7.02
CA SER A 152 2.39 -3.39 7.38
C SER A 152 1.36 -3.21 8.50
N GLY A 153 0.94 -1.98 8.75
CA GLY A 153 -0.14 -1.65 9.67
C GLY A 153 0.25 -0.67 10.76
N ASN A 154 -0.74 -0.15 11.49
CA ASN A 154 -0.52 0.91 12.50
C ASN A 154 -1.07 0.57 13.89
N ASN A 155 -1.50 -0.68 14.10
CA ASN A 155 -2.09 -1.14 15.37
C ASN A 155 -1.26 -2.22 16.09
N GLY A 156 -0.07 -2.52 15.59
CA GLY A 156 0.86 -3.50 16.18
C GLY A 156 0.57 -4.96 15.82
N LEU A 157 -0.43 -5.26 14.98
CA LEU A 157 -0.70 -6.64 14.55
C LEU A 157 0.46 -7.24 13.72
N GLY A 158 1.05 -6.45 12.82
CA GLY A 158 2.20 -6.86 12.01
C GLY A 158 3.52 -6.66 12.73
N GLN A 159 4.35 -7.71 12.75
CA GLN A 159 5.71 -7.68 13.31
C GLN A 159 6.73 -7.84 12.18
N ALA A 160 7.29 -6.71 11.73
CA ALA A 160 8.15 -6.64 10.56
C ALA A 160 9.64 -6.74 10.90
N SER A 161 10.41 -7.36 10.01
CA SER A 161 11.87 -7.48 10.10
C SER A 161 12.48 -7.58 8.71
N ILE A 162 13.76 -7.23 8.62
CA ILE A 162 14.61 -7.44 7.44
C ILE A 162 15.82 -8.26 7.86
N THR A 163 16.11 -9.37 7.18
CA THR A 163 17.29 -10.20 7.46
C THR A 163 17.71 -11.09 6.26
N PRO A 164 18.88 -10.86 5.64
CA PRO A 164 19.56 -9.58 5.46
C PRO A 164 18.91 -8.73 4.37
N ASP A 165 18.59 -9.33 3.21
CA ASP A 165 17.82 -8.79 2.08
C ASP A 165 16.34 -9.22 2.13
N ARG A 166 15.92 -9.93 3.18
CA ARG A 166 14.58 -10.54 3.24
C ARG A 166 13.66 -9.74 4.12
N TYR A 167 12.66 -9.13 3.53
CA TYR A 167 11.54 -8.59 4.27
C TYR A 167 10.60 -9.71 4.73
N ASN A 168 10.25 -9.69 6.01
CA ASN A 168 9.24 -10.57 6.57
C ASN A 168 8.37 -9.82 7.57
N VAL A 169 7.05 -9.99 7.46
CA VAL A 169 6.09 -9.57 8.47
C VAL A 169 5.22 -10.73 8.91
N SER A 170 5.26 -11.01 10.20
CA SER A 170 4.40 -12.00 10.83
C SER A 170 3.12 -11.37 11.37
N PHE A 171 1.99 -12.02 11.09
CA PHE A 171 0.67 -11.70 11.63
C PHE A 171 0.10 -12.93 12.33
N SER A 172 -0.01 -12.90 13.67
CA SER A 172 -0.70 -13.94 14.42
C SER A 172 -2.21 -13.69 14.39
N VAL A 173 -2.97 -14.60 13.79
CA VAL A 173 -4.41 -14.44 13.57
C VAL A 173 -5.19 -15.60 14.16
N THR A 174 -6.42 -15.31 14.60
CA THR A 174 -7.40 -16.32 15.01
C THR A 174 -8.72 -16.05 14.30
N LEU A 175 -9.22 -17.03 13.55
CA LEU A 175 -10.45 -16.95 12.77
C LEU A 175 -11.42 -18.05 13.21
N GLN A 176 -12.63 -17.66 13.57
CA GLN A 176 -13.73 -18.60 13.79
C GLN A 176 -14.15 -19.28 12.49
N ALA A 177 -14.89 -20.38 12.59
CA ALA A 177 -15.48 -21.05 11.43
C ALA A 177 -16.33 -20.05 10.61
N GLY A 178 -16.08 -19.98 9.30
CA GLY A 178 -16.75 -19.06 8.37
C GLY A 178 -16.28 -17.59 8.43
N GLN A 179 -15.33 -17.25 9.32
CA GLN A 179 -14.86 -15.87 9.44
C GLN A 179 -13.81 -15.53 8.38
N SER A 180 -13.82 -14.27 7.93
CA SER A 180 -12.76 -13.67 7.13
C SER A 180 -12.08 -12.52 7.87
N LEU A 181 -10.81 -12.28 7.56
CA LEU A 181 -10.06 -11.07 7.89
C LEU A 181 -9.25 -10.62 6.68
N SER A 182 -8.96 -9.34 6.56
CA SER A 182 -8.08 -8.81 5.53
C SER A 182 -6.83 -8.16 6.13
N LEU A 183 -5.71 -8.30 5.44
CA LEU A 183 -4.44 -7.63 5.73
C LEU A 183 -4.09 -6.71 4.57
N LEU A 184 -3.59 -5.53 4.89
CA LEU A 184 -3.17 -4.51 3.94
C LEU A 184 -1.68 -4.24 4.10
N ASN A 185 -0.89 -4.39 3.05
CA ASN A 185 0.53 -4.06 3.05
C ASN A 185 0.86 -3.10 1.90
N PHE A 186 1.88 -2.27 2.07
CA PHE A 186 2.38 -1.41 1.03
C PHE A 186 3.91 -1.51 0.90
N ALA A 187 4.39 -1.33 -0.33
CA ALA A 187 5.77 -1.03 -0.62
C ALA A 187 5.82 0.23 -1.49
N PHE A 188 6.53 1.26 -1.06
CA PHE A 188 6.82 2.45 -1.85
C PHE A 188 8.30 2.47 -2.22
N LEU A 189 8.59 2.91 -3.43
CA LEU A 189 9.93 2.95 -3.99
C LEU A 189 10.32 4.39 -4.37
N ALA A 190 11.41 4.89 -3.78
CA ALA A 190 11.97 6.20 -4.05
C ALA A 190 13.36 6.07 -4.69
N SER A 191 13.52 6.71 -5.84
CA SER A 191 14.80 6.87 -6.49
C SER A 191 14.67 7.99 -7.50
N ASP A 192 15.70 8.81 -7.62
CA ASP A 192 15.85 9.64 -8.80
C ASP A 192 16.18 8.73 -10.01
N VAL A 193 15.98 9.25 -11.22
CA VAL A 193 16.30 8.51 -12.48
C VAL A 193 17.77 8.08 -12.54
N ASP A 194 18.67 8.84 -11.91
CA ASP A 194 20.11 8.58 -11.91
C ASP A 194 20.57 7.73 -10.69
N GLY A 195 19.62 7.22 -9.90
CA GLY A 195 19.87 6.40 -8.71
C GLY A 195 19.37 7.04 -7.41
N PRO A 196 19.39 6.29 -6.29
CA PRO A 196 18.92 6.77 -5.00
C PRO A 196 19.88 7.79 -4.38
N THR A 197 19.31 8.71 -3.61
CA THR A 197 20.03 9.77 -2.91
C THR A 197 19.55 9.86 -1.45
N PRO A 198 20.24 10.62 -0.58
CA PRO A 198 19.72 10.89 0.77
C PRO A 198 18.33 11.57 0.79
N ALA A 199 17.93 12.26 -0.29
CA ALA A 199 16.59 12.84 -0.40
C ALA A 199 15.51 11.76 -0.59
N ASP A 200 15.85 10.64 -1.24
CA ASP A 200 14.95 9.49 -1.42
C ASP A 200 14.64 8.79 -0.10
N VAL A 201 15.61 8.73 0.82
CA VAL A 201 15.37 8.24 2.19
C VAL A 201 14.32 9.08 2.91
N LEU A 202 14.41 10.41 2.79
CA LEU A 202 13.43 11.30 3.39
C LEU A 202 12.07 11.17 2.70
N LEU A 203 12.04 11.03 1.37
CA LEU A 203 10.82 10.80 0.60
C LEU A 203 10.14 9.49 1.01
N ALA A 204 10.88 8.38 1.05
CA ALA A 204 10.42 7.06 1.47
C ALA A 204 9.84 7.10 2.88
N LYS A 205 10.57 7.70 3.82
CA LYS A 205 10.08 7.89 5.19
C LYS A 205 8.77 8.68 5.24
N ASN A 206 8.69 9.82 4.57
CA ASN A 206 7.49 10.67 4.61
C ASN A 206 6.29 10.00 3.94
N THR A 207 6.50 9.33 2.81
CA THR A 207 5.45 8.56 2.11
C THR A 207 4.99 7.38 2.97
N GLY A 208 5.91 6.63 3.58
CA GLY A 208 5.59 5.53 4.49
C GLY A 208 4.77 5.99 5.70
N LEU A 209 5.16 7.10 6.34
CA LEU A 209 4.40 7.70 7.45
C LEU A 209 3.01 8.17 6.99
N SER A 210 2.90 8.73 5.79
CA SER A 210 1.61 9.09 5.19
C SER A 210 0.72 7.87 5.01
N LEU A 211 1.23 6.79 4.41
CA LEU A 211 0.51 5.52 4.23
C LEU A 211 0.11 4.86 5.56
N LEU A 212 0.93 4.98 6.61
CA LEU A 212 0.59 4.50 7.96
C LEU A 212 -0.61 5.25 8.56
N SER A 213 -0.66 6.57 8.37
CA SER A 213 -1.71 7.44 8.93
C SER A 213 -3.00 7.43 8.11
N THR A 214 -2.85 7.40 6.78
CA THR A 214 -3.92 7.47 5.78
C THR A 214 -3.66 6.41 4.71
N PRO A 215 -4.00 5.13 4.97
CA PRO A 215 -3.77 4.06 4.01
C PRO A 215 -4.53 4.33 2.72
N ARG A 216 -3.95 3.98 1.57
CA ARG A 216 -4.59 4.14 0.27
C ARG A 216 -5.57 3.01 -0.01
N LEU A 217 -6.86 3.33 0.09
CA LEU A 217 -7.98 2.39 -0.04
C LEU A 217 -8.67 2.46 -1.41
N ASP A 218 -8.11 3.21 -2.37
CA ASP A 218 -8.68 3.43 -3.70
C ASP A 218 -9.03 2.11 -4.40
N GLY A 219 -10.26 1.95 -4.88
CA GLY A 219 -10.69 0.72 -5.56
C GLY A 219 -11.04 -0.45 -4.64
N LEU A 220 -10.99 -0.30 -3.31
CA LEU A 220 -11.56 -1.26 -2.37
C LEU A 220 -13.02 -0.90 -2.04
N SER A 221 -13.87 -1.91 -1.93
CA SER A 221 -15.24 -1.76 -1.45
C SER A 221 -15.30 -1.45 0.05
N ALA A 222 -16.43 -0.91 0.52
CA ALA A 222 -16.64 -0.65 1.95
C ALA A 222 -16.53 -1.94 2.79
N GLN A 223 -17.00 -3.07 2.26
CA GLN A 223 -16.89 -4.38 2.91
C GLN A 223 -15.44 -4.85 3.02
N GLN A 224 -14.63 -4.65 1.97
CA GLN A 224 -13.20 -4.94 2.02
C GLN A 224 -12.49 -4.06 3.05
N ILE A 225 -12.82 -2.76 3.09
CA ILE A 225 -12.22 -1.81 4.05
C ILE A 225 -12.56 -2.21 5.50
N ALA A 226 -13.81 -2.59 5.76
CA ALA A 226 -14.25 -3.03 7.09
C ALA A 226 -13.57 -4.33 7.56
N GLY A 227 -13.04 -5.13 6.62
CA GLY A 227 -12.32 -6.37 6.93
C GLY A 227 -10.84 -6.17 7.30
N ILE A 228 -10.27 -4.98 7.10
CA ILE A 228 -8.83 -4.72 7.34
C ILE A 228 -8.53 -4.79 8.85
N ALA A 229 -7.68 -5.73 9.23
CA ALA A 229 -7.38 -6.03 10.63
C ALA A 229 -6.11 -5.35 11.15
N ASN A 230 -5.17 -4.97 10.29
CA ASN A 230 -3.87 -4.40 10.69
C ASN A 230 -3.81 -2.87 10.67
N PHE A 231 -4.93 -2.19 10.41
CA PHE A 231 -5.02 -0.73 10.48
C PHE A 231 -6.19 -0.28 11.35
N ASN A 232 -5.98 0.77 12.13
CA ASN A 232 -7.02 1.53 12.81
C ASN A 232 -7.70 2.47 11.81
N ILE A 233 -8.60 1.92 11.00
CA ILE A 233 -9.37 2.69 10.02
C ILE A 233 -10.63 3.20 10.70
N SER A 234 -10.83 4.52 10.72
CA SER A 234 -12.11 5.07 11.16
C SER A 234 -13.20 4.56 10.22
N PRO A 235 -14.27 3.93 10.72
CA PRO A 235 -15.32 3.39 9.86
C PRO A 235 -15.86 4.49 8.97
N VAL A 236 -15.90 4.23 7.66
CA VAL A 236 -16.65 5.07 6.73
C VAL A 236 -18.10 5.03 7.23
N PRO A 237 -18.73 6.18 7.55
CA PRO A 237 -20.11 6.18 8.02
C PRO A 237 -20.97 5.42 7.01
N GLU A 238 -21.58 4.31 7.43
CA GLU A 238 -22.43 3.55 6.53
C GLU A 238 -23.57 4.45 6.04
N ALA A 239 -23.68 4.50 4.71
CA ALA A 239 -24.83 4.93 3.91
C ALA A 239 -25.97 5.66 4.65
N SER A 240 -25.71 6.89 5.10
CA SER A 240 -26.74 7.94 5.16
C SER A 240 -27.43 8.13 3.80
N SER A 241 -26.89 7.54 2.73
CA SER A 241 -27.49 7.42 1.40
C SER A 241 -28.81 6.65 1.36
N TRP A 242 -29.08 5.65 2.22
CA TRP A 242 -30.42 5.03 2.27
C TRP A 242 -31.44 5.96 2.92
N ALA A 243 -31.06 6.62 4.02
CA ALA A 243 -31.92 7.62 4.66
C ALA A 243 -32.17 8.81 3.73
N MET A 244 -31.16 9.26 2.98
CA MET A 244 -31.26 10.32 1.98
C MET A 244 -32.06 9.90 0.74
N LEU A 245 -31.93 8.64 0.28
CA LEU A 245 -32.75 8.08 -0.80
C LEU A 245 -34.22 8.01 -0.39
N VAL A 246 -34.51 7.49 0.81
CA VAL A 246 -35.88 7.40 1.35
C VAL A 246 -36.46 8.78 1.58
N ALA A 247 -35.68 9.73 2.13
CA ALA A 247 -36.09 11.12 2.28
C ALA A 247 -36.34 11.78 0.91
N GLY A 248 -35.46 11.57 -0.06
CA GLY A 248 -35.60 12.09 -1.43
C GLY A 248 -36.83 11.54 -2.14
N LEU A 249 -37.09 10.24 -2.07
CA LEU A 249 -38.29 9.60 -2.61
C LEU A 249 -39.56 10.08 -1.89
N GLY A 250 -39.50 10.29 -0.58
CA GLY A 250 -40.60 10.85 0.22
C GLY A 250 -40.97 12.27 -0.20
N VAL A 251 -39.98 13.14 -0.43
CA VAL A 251 -40.18 14.52 -0.90
C VAL A 251 -40.78 14.54 -2.30
N VAL A 252 -40.29 13.73 -3.23
CA VAL A 252 -40.85 13.61 -4.59
C VAL A 252 -42.29 13.10 -4.55
N GLY A 253 -42.59 12.13 -3.68
CA GLY A 253 -43.95 11.65 -3.43
C GLY A 253 -44.90 12.74 -2.93
N MET A 254 -44.47 13.55 -1.95
CA MET A 254 -45.27 14.68 -1.44
C MET A 254 -45.52 15.77 -2.49
N LEU A 255 -44.49 16.13 -3.28
CA LEU A 255 -44.63 17.14 -4.32
C LEU A 255 -45.62 16.70 -5.41
N ARG A 256 -45.60 15.42 -5.80
CA ARG A 256 -46.54 14.85 -6.78
C ARG A 256 -47.97 14.71 -6.25
N ALA A 257 -48.13 14.48 -4.95
CA ALA A 257 -49.45 14.46 -4.30
C ALA A 257 -50.08 15.86 -4.22
N ARG A 258 -49.28 16.90 -3.98
CA ARG A 258 -49.75 18.30 -3.93
C ARG A 258 -50.19 18.79 -5.31
N SER A 259 -49.47 18.47 -6.38
CA SER A 259 -49.85 18.88 -7.74
C SER A 259 -51.17 18.27 -8.20
N ARG A 260 -51.43 16.99 -7.89
CA ARG A 260 -52.70 16.32 -8.23
C ARG A 260 -53.92 16.89 -7.50
N ARG A 261 -53.77 17.32 -6.24
CA ARG A 261 -54.86 17.95 -5.49
C ARG A 261 -55.21 19.34 -6.03
N ALA A 262 -54.23 20.08 -6.55
CA ALA A 262 -54.48 21.39 -7.16
C ALA A 262 -55.26 21.28 -8.49
N THR A 263 -55.09 20.18 -9.24
CA THR A 263 -55.81 19.96 -10.51
C THR A 263 -57.23 19.41 -10.32
N MET A 264 -57.55 18.80 -9.16
CA MET A 264 -58.89 18.29 -8.84
C MET A 264 -59.79 19.33 -8.15
N ALA A 265 -59.24 20.48 -7.78
CA ALA A 265 -59.96 21.58 -7.13
C ALA A 265 -60.26 22.76 -8.09
N ALA A 266 -60.05 22.55 -9.40
CA ALA A 266 -60.43 23.46 -10.48
C ALA A 266 -61.50 22.77 -11.34
#